data_AF-A0A9N9K3U7-F1
#
_entry.id   AF-A0A9N9K3U7-F1
#
_cell.length_a   1.000
_cell.length_b   1.000
_cell.length_c   1.000
_cell.angle_alpha   90.00
_cell.angle_beta   90.00
_cell.angle_gamma   90.00
#
_symmetry.space_group_name_H-M   'P 1'
#
loop_
_entity.id
_entity.type
_entity.pdbx_description
1 polymer ?
#
loop_
_entity_poly.entity_id
_entity_poly.type
_entity_poly.pdbx_seq_one_letter_code
_entity_poly.pdbx_strand_id
1 'polypeptide(L)'
;HNNHAKEIVKTIDLKPFDAIIVVSGDGIVHEVINGLLERENINDATIPIGVIPAGSGNALNICIHGESICKSLQHSALTIIK
;
A
#
# COMPACT_ATOMS: atom_id res chain seq x y z
N HIS A 1 2.22 8.60 15.95
CA HIS A 1 0.92 9.03 15.42
C HIS A 1 0.37 7.90 14.59
N ASN A 2 -0.56 7.13 15.15
CA ASN A 2 -1.23 6.03 14.44
C ASN A 2 -2.42 6.61 13.65
N ASN A 3 -2.74 6.04 12.49
CA ASN A 3 -3.82 6.46 11.57
C ASN A 3 -3.55 7.66 10.64
N HIS A 4 -2.32 8.14 10.54
CA HIS A 4 -2.03 9.27 9.66
C HIS A 4 -2.23 8.90 8.18
N ALA A 5 -1.79 7.72 7.75
CA ALA A 5 -1.97 7.29 6.36
C ALA A 5 -3.46 7.07 6.04
N LYS A 6 -4.22 6.59 7.04
CA LYS A 6 -5.67 6.41 6.93
C LYS A 6 -6.39 7.73 6.66
N GLU A 7 -6.09 8.78 7.42
CA GLU A 7 -6.74 10.09 7.26
C GLU A 7 -6.41 10.75 5.91
N ILE A 8 -5.15 10.64 5.46
CA ILE A 8 -4.74 11.14 4.15
C ILE A 8 -5.50 10.41 3.04
N VAL A 9 -5.48 9.08 3.05
CA VAL A 9 -6.09 8.27 1.99
C VAL A 9 -7.61 8.37 2.00
N LYS A 10 -8.23 8.70 3.14
CA LYS A 10 -9.67 8.95 3.22
C LYS A 10 -10.09 10.28 2.58
N THR A 11 -9.24 11.30 2.63
CA THR A 11 -9.59 12.68 2.25
C THR A 11 -9.00 13.15 0.93
N ILE A 12 -7.90 12.56 0.48
CA ILE A 12 -7.24 12.94 -0.77
C ILE A 12 -8.12 12.61 -1.98
N ASP A 13 -8.09 13.46 -3.01
CA ASP A 13 -8.67 13.11 -4.31
C ASP A 13 -7.75 12.10 -5.00
N LEU A 14 -8.29 10.92 -5.33
CA LEU A 14 -7.54 9.82 -5.94
C LEU A 14 -7.56 9.88 -7.48
N LYS A 15 -8.44 10.70 -8.07
CA LYS A 15 -8.57 10.85 -9.53
C LYS A 15 -7.28 11.22 -10.27
N PRO A 16 -6.38 12.08 -9.75
CA PRO A 16 -5.16 12.43 -10.45
C PRO A 16 -4.03 11.39 -10.29
N PHE A 17 -4.25 10.30 -9.54
CA PHE A 17 -3.24 9.31 -9.25
C PHE A 17 -3.56 7.98 -9.93
N ASP A 18 -2.53 7.35 -10.52
CA ASP A 18 -2.68 6.03 -11.16
C ASP A 18 -2.54 4.86 -10.18
N ALA A 19 -1.81 5.06 -9.06
CA ALA A 19 -1.59 4.03 -8.04
C ALA A 19 -1.20 4.65 -6.68
N ILE A 20 -1.45 3.90 -5.59
CA ILE A 20 -0.96 4.21 -4.24
C ILE A 20 0.21 3.29 -3.92
N ILE A 21 1.39 3.87 -3.65
CA ILE A 21 2.58 3.10 -3.30
C ILE A 21 2.90 3.27 -1.82
N VAL A 22 2.83 2.17 -1.07
CA VAL A 22 3.17 2.13 0.36
C VAL A 22 4.60 1.67 0.52
N VAL A 23 5.48 2.56 0.97
CA VAL A 23 6.88 2.25 1.28
C VAL A 23 7.05 2.16 2.80
N SER A 24 6.77 0.99 3.37
CA SER A 24 6.84 0.79 4.82
C SER A 24 6.74 -0.69 5.20
N GLY A 25 6.51 -0.99 6.47
CA GLY A 25 6.07 -2.32 6.93
C GLY A 25 4.55 -2.50 6.85
N ASP A 26 4.07 -3.66 7.32
CA ASP A 26 2.67 -4.10 7.21
C ASP A 26 1.65 -3.13 7.85
N GLY A 27 2.05 -2.36 8.87
CA GLY A 27 1.16 -1.46 9.61
C GLY A 27 0.60 -0.30 8.76
N ILE A 28 1.40 0.27 7.87
CA ILE A 28 0.93 1.38 7.00
C ILE A 28 0.00 0.85 5.91
N VAL A 29 0.24 -0.37 5.41
CA VAL A 29 -0.66 -1.01 4.44
C VAL A 29 -2.05 -1.17 5.04
N HIS A 30 -2.14 -1.58 6.30
CA HIS A 30 -3.41 -1.68 7.02
C HIS A 30 -4.13 -0.32 7.14
N GLU A 31 -3.40 0.75 7.46
CA GLU A 31 -3.97 2.09 7.52
C GLU A 31 -4.53 2.57 6.18
N VAL A 32 -3.79 2.32 5.09
CA VAL A 32 -4.18 2.70 3.72
C VAL A 32 -5.43 1.96 3.27
N ILE A 33 -5.48 0.63 3.46
CA ILE A 33 -6.65 -0.19 3.09
C ILE A 33 -7.88 0.26 3.87
N ASN A 34 -7.76 0.44 5.19
CA ASN A 34 -8.88 0.92 6.00
C ASN A 34 -9.31 2.34 5.61
N GLY A 35 -8.36 3.20 5.23
CA GLY A 35 -8.65 4.55 4.74
C GLY A 35 -9.46 4.55 3.46
N LEU A 36 -9.14 3.65 2.52
CA LEU A 36 -9.90 3.45 1.28
C LEU A 36 -11.31 2.91 1.52
N LEU A 37 -11.45 1.91 2.41
CA LEU A 37 -12.74 1.30 2.73
C LEU A 37 -13.69 2.25 3.48
N GLU A 38 -13.15 3.25 4.20
CA GLU A 38 -13.95 4.27 4.88
C GLU A 38 -14.32 5.47 3.99
N ARG A 39 -13.99 5.46 2.70
CA ARG A 39 -14.40 6.51 1.77
C ARG A 39 -15.87 6.34 1.41
N GLU A 40 -16.60 7.46 1.34
CA GLU A 40 -18.01 7.47 0.92
C GLU A 40 -18.18 6.98 -0.54
N ASN A 41 -17.17 7.23 -1.38
CA ASN A 41 -17.14 6.78 -2.78
C ASN A 41 -16.21 5.59 -2.96
N ILE A 42 -16.73 4.38 -2.69
CA ILE A 42 -15.97 3.12 -2.86
C ILE A 42 -15.50 2.88 -4.31
N ASN A 43 -16.17 3.47 -5.30
CA ASN A 43 -15.75 3.35 -6.71
C ASN A 43 -14.40 4.03 -6.98
N ASP A 44 -14.02 5.05 -6.18
CA ASP A 44 -12.69 5.66 -6.27
C ASP A 44 -11.62 4.85 -5.53
N ALA A 45 -12.02 3.81 -4.76
CA ALA A 45 -11.12 2.91 -4.04
C ALA A 45 -10.59 1.76 -4.92
N THR A 46 -10.84 1.78 -6.23
CA THR A 46 -10.30 0.78 -7.17
C THR A 46 -8.86 1.08 -7.61
N ILE A 47 -8.24 2.14 -7.08
CA ILE A 47 -6.86 2.50 -7.39
C ILE A 47 -5.90 1.35 -6.99
N PRO A 48 -5.01 0.90 -7.89
CA PRO A 48 -4.01 -0.12 -7.58
C PRO A 48 -3.14 0.28 -6.38
N ILE A 49 -2.88 -0.67 -5.48
CA ILE A 49 -2.00 -0.47 -4.31
C ILE A 49 -0.76 -1.34 -4.47
N GLY A 50 0.41 -0.69 -4.48
CA GLY A 50 1.71 -1.36 -4.45
C GLY A 50 2.34 -1.25 -3.07
N VAL A 51 3.06 -2.30 -2.65
CA VAL A 51 3.79 -2.30 -1.37
C VAL A 51 5.27 -2.53 -1.62
N ILE A 52 6.09 -1.58 -1.19
CA ILE A 52 7.55 -1.70 -1.15
C ILE A 52 7.95 -1.94 0.32
N PRO A 53 8.47 -3.12 0.67
CA PRO A 53 8.82 -3.45 2.04
C PRO A 53 10.04 -2.62 2.47
N ALA A 54 9.85 -1.73 3.43
CA ALA A 54 10.92 -0.92 4.03
C ALA A 54 10.89 -0.98 5.57
N GLY A 55 10.02 -1.82 6.15
CA GLY A 55 9.89 -2.00 7.60
C GLY A 55 10.64 -3.22 8.14
N SER A 56 10.57 -3.42 9.46
CA SER A 56 11.10 -4.62 10.13
C SER A 56 10.15 -5.83 10.06
N GLY A 57 8.85 -5.58 9.84
CA GLY A 57 7.82 -6.59 9.56
C GLY A 57 7.39 -6.54 8.10
N ASN A 58 7.68 -7.62 7.36
CA ASN A 58 7.41 -7.77 5.92
C ASN A 58 6.48 -8.97 5.65
N ALA A 59 5.60 -9.32 6.60
CA ALA A 59 4.77 -10.52 6.48
C ALA A 59 3.84 -10.43 5.27
N LEU A 60 3.37 -9.23 4.94
CA LEU A 60 2.47 -8.98 3.81
C LEU A 60 3.22 -9.05 2.47
N ASN A 61 4.49 -8.64 2.43
CA ASN A 61 5.34 -8.85 1.24
C ASN A 61 5.67 -10.34 1.04
N ILE A 62 5.94 -11.10 2.11
CA ILE A 62 6.12 -12.57 2.03
C ILE A 62 4.85 -13.24 1.50
N CYS A 63 3.65 -12.80 1.92
CA CYS A 63 2.39 -13.36 1.43
C CYS A 63 2.14 -13.07 -0.05
N ILE A 64 2.53 -11.88 -0.55
CA ILE A 64 2.30 -11.48 -1.95
C ILE A 64 3.36 -12.07 -2.89
N HIS A 65 4.62 -12.14 -2.45
CA HIS A 65 5.76 -12.50 -3.32
C HIS A 65 6.41 -13.86 -2.98
N GLY A 66 6.04 -14.49 -1.88
CA GLY A 66 6.71 -15.68 -1.36
C GLY A 66 8.04 -15.34 -0.67
N GLU A 67 8.46 -16.20 0.28
CA GLU A 67 9.64 -16.00 1.13
C GLU A 67 10.95 -15.79 0.34
N SER A 68 11.02 -16.33 -0.88
CA SER A 68 12.20 -16.29 -1.74
C SER A 68 12.50 -14.92 -2.39
N ILE A 69 11.52 -14.01 -2.49
CA ILE A 69 11.68 -12.71 -3.21
C ILE A 69 11.87 -11.53 -2.24
N CYS A 70 11.59 -11.74 -0.95
CA CYS A 70 11.50 -10.70 0.08
C CYS A 70 12.82 -9.96 0.39
N LYS A 71 13.96 -10.37 -0.20
CA LYS A 71 15.27 -9.75 0.01
C LYS A 71 15.68 -8.70 -1.01
N SER A 72 14.98 -8.57 -2.16
CA SER A 72 15.35 -7.56 -3.15
C SER A 72 14.28 -6.46 -3.25
N LEU A 73 14.65 -5.27 -2.77
CA LEU A 73 13.86 -4.06 -2.89
C LEU A 73 13.53 -3.76 -4.37
N GLN A 74 14.43 -4.12 -5.28
CA GLN A 74 14.25 -3.94 -6.73
C GLN A 74 13.10 -4.77 -7.30
N HIS A 75 12.90 -6.04 -6.88
CA HIS A 75 11.76 -6.84 -7.36
C HIS A 75 10.42 -6.30 -6.92
N SER A 76 10.34 -5.82 -5.68
CA SER A 76 9.09 -5.24 -5.16
C SER A 76 8.72 -3.98 -5.95
N ALA A 77 9.69 -3.12 -6.26
CA ALA A 77 9.47 -1.96 -7.12
C ALA A 77 9.08 -2.35 -8.56
N LEU A 78 9.71 -3.38 -9.13
CA LEU A 78 9.38 -3.86 -10.48
C LEU A 78 7.98 -4.48 -10.60
N THR A 79 7.42 -5.05 -9.52
CA THR A 79 6.07 -5.64 -9.56
C THR A 79 4.98 -4.57 -9.62
N ILE A 80 5.31 -3.36 -9.19
CA ILE A 80 4.37 -2.24 -9.08
C ILE A 80 4.19 -1.51 -10.42
N ILE A 81 5.22 -1.51 -11.27
CA ILE A 81 5.19 -0.88 -12.58
C ILE A 81 4.85 -1.96 -13.61
N LYS A 82 3.65 -1.90 -14.19
CA LYS A 82 3.24 -2.72 -15.32
C LYS A 82 2.98 -1.86 -16.54
#